data_AF-A0A1Q6RUM1-F1
#
_entry.id   AF-A0A1Q6RUM1-F1
#
_cell.length_a   1.000
_cell.length_b   1.000
_cell.length_c   1.000
_cell.angle_alpha   90.00
_cell.angle_beta   90.00
_cell.angle_gamma   90.00
#
_symmetry.space_group_name_H-M   'P 1'
#
loop_
_entity.id
_entity.type
_entity.pdbx_description
1 polymer ?
#
loop_
_entity_poly.entity_id
_entity_poly.type
_entity_poly.pdbx_seq_one_letter_code
_entity_poly.pdbx_strand_id
1 'polypeptide(L)'
;MITAICFRIMNDGQGWVPFVTVSGELFPNLDVRSLQEGDKLAVDQEVRLHMDTVAAEDGIEWLYIFTNEEESHKKPVPNVVMEIPFRQILETGLHNDKVAGVVINPFGKYFKADKKVIECIFDACRQNMEGEA
;
A
#
# COMPACT_ATOMS: atom_id res chain seq x y z
N MET A 1 8.90 -12.32 10.21
CA MET A 1 8.45 -11.36 9.18
C MET A 1 7.27 -11.91 8.40
N ILE A 2 7.40 -13.03 7.67
CA ILE A 2 6.26 -13.69 6.98
C ILE A 2 5.08 -13.94 7.94
N THR A 3 5.32 -14.47 9.14
CA THR A 3 4.28 -14.66 10.17
C THR A 3 3.55 -13.36 10.54
N ALA A 4 4.26 -12.22 10.61
CA ALA A 4 3.65 -10.93 10.92
C ALA A 4 2.80 -10.40 9.75
N ILE A 5 3.23 -10.66 8.52
CA ILE A 5 2.46 -10.35 7.31
C ILE A 5 1.20 -11.21 7.28
N CYS A 6 1.30 -12.52 7.54
CA CYS A 6 0.13 -13.39 7.64
C CYS A 6 -0.81 -12.96 8.76
N PHE A 7 -0.29 -12.63 9.93
CA PHE A 7 -1.13 -12.10 11.02
C PHE A 7 -1.91 -10.86 10.57
N ARG A 8 -1.27 -9.92 9.87
CA ARG A 8 -1.97 -8.76 9.28
C ARG A 8 -3.02 -9.17 8.26
N ILE A 9 -2.70 -10.08 7.34
CA ILE A 9 -3.66 -10.56 6.33
C ILE A 9 -4.88 -11.24 6.98
N MET A 10 -4.67 -12.04 8.02
CA MET A 10 -5.74 -12.80 8.69
C MET A 10 -6.64 -11.91 9.57
N ASN A 11 -6.18 -10.71 9.93
CA ASN A 11 -6.91 -9.76 10.77
C ASN A 11 -7.33 -8.49 9.99
N ASP A 12 -7.45 -8.58 8.67
CA ASP A 12 -7.78 -7.43 7.79
C ASP A 12 -6.92 -6.19 8.04
N GLY A 13 -5.65 -6.42 8.40
CA GLY A 13 -4.67 -5.40 8.70
C GLY A 13 -4.44 -4.50 7.48
N GLN A 14 -4.56 -3.21 7.71
CA GLN A 14 -4.30 -2.17 6.72
C GLN A 14 -2.83 -1.78 6.72
N GLY A 15 -2.37 -1.28 5.57
CA GLY A 15 -1.13 -0.52 5.49
C GLY A 15 -1.30 0.68 4.57
N TRP A 16 -0.34 1.57 4.64
CA TRP A 16 -0.40 2.87 4.00
C TRP A 16 0.23 2.75 2.62
N VAL A 17 -0.57 2.96 1.57
CA VAL A 17 -0.16 2.84 0.17
C VAL A 17 -0.24 4.22 -0.48
N PRO A 18 0.87 4.75 -1.01
CA PRO A 18 0.84 6.05 -1.67
C PRO A 18 0.27 6.00 -3.08
N PHE A 19 -0.41 7.09 -3.42
CA PHE A 19 -0.99 7.37 -4.72
C PHE A 19 -0.62 8.77 -5.16
N VAL A 20 -0.50 8.94 -6.46
CA VAL A 20 -0.26 10.23 -7.09
C VAL A 20 -1.51 10.64 -7.86
N THR A 21 -1.87 11.92 -7.75
CA THR A 21 -2.95 12.51 -8.55
C THR A 21 -2.49 12.80 -9.98
N VAL A 22 -3.24 12.32 -10.97
CA VAL A 22 -2.90 12.53 -12.40
C VAL A 22 -3.38 13.89 -12.90
N SER A 23 -4.44 14.44 -12.31
CA SER A 23 -5.21 15.56 -12.87
C SER A 23 -5.16 16.85 -12.05
N GLY A 24 -4.19 17.01 -11.14
CA GLY A 24 -4.09 18.18 -10.25
C GLY A 24 -4.51 17.88 -8.81
N GLU A 25 -4.88 18.91 -8.06
CA GLU A 25 -5.29 18.80 -6.65
C GLU A 25 -6.66 18.13 -6.50
N LEU A 26 -6.81 17.26 -5.49
CA LEU A 26 -8.08 16.58 -5.20
C LEU A 26 -9.21 17.54 -4.84
N PHE A 27 -8.87 18.61 -4.12
CA PHE A 27 -9.81 19.57 -3.58
C PHE A 27 -9.28 21.01 -3.71
N PRO A 28 -9.20 21.57 -4.93
CA PRO A 28 -8.51 22.84 -5.19
C PRO A 28 -9.12 24.04 -4.46
N ASN A 29 -10.39 23.96 -4.07
CA ASN A 29 -11.14 25.04 -3.41
C ASN A 29 -11.47 24.76 -1.94
N LEU A 30 -10.89 23.71 -1.35
CA LEU A 30 -11.20 23.31 0.03
C LEU A 30 -10.33 24.07 1.03
N ASP A 31 -10.96 24.85 1.90
CA ASP A 31 -10.27 25.39 3.07
C ASP A 31 -10.20 24.33 4.17
N VAL A 32 -9.03 23.69 4.31
CA VAL A 32 -8.81 22.61 5.29
C VAL A 32 -9.05 23.09 6.73
N ARG A 33 -8.92 24.39 7.02
CA ARG A 33 -9.12 24.95 8.37
C ARG A 33 -10.58 24.94 8.81
N SER A 34 -11.52 24.78 7.89
CA SER A 34 -12.94 24.68 8.23
C SER A 34 -13.40 23.25 8.52
N LEU A 35 -12.52 22.25 8.39
CA LEU A 35 -12.89 20.84 8.52
C LEU A 35 -12.89 20.36 9.96
N GLN A 36 -13.80 19.44 10.25
CA GLN A 36 -13.89 18.66 11.48
C GLN A 36 -13.91 17.16 11.18
N GLU A 37 -13.51 16.36 12.16
CA GLU A 37 -13.61 14.91 12.07
C GLU A 37 -15.06 14.49 11.83
N GLY A 38 -15.29 13.66 10.80
CA GLY A 38 -16.62 13.20 10.40
C GLY A 38 -17.27 14.02 9.29
N ASP A 39 -16.66 15.13 8.86
CA ASP A 39 -17.15 15.90 7.72
C ASP A 39 -17.17 15.06 6.44
N LYS A 40 -18.23 15.23 5.65
CA LYS A 40 -18.38 14.59 4.34
C LYS A 40 -18.08 15.59 3.25
N LEU A 41 -17.08 15.28 2.44
CA LEU A 41 -16.70 16.10 1.29
C LEU A 41 -17.18 15.44 0.00
N ALA A 42 -17.79 16.23 -0.87
CA ALA A 42 -18.16 15.81 -2.20
C ALA A 42 -17.20 16.44 -3.22
N VAL A 43 -16.75 15.64 -4.17
CA VAL A 43 -15.92 16.08 -5.30
C VAL A 43 -16.78 15.96 -6.55
N ASP A 44 -17.01 17.07 -7.25
CA ASP A 44 -17.81 17.13 -8.48
C ASP A 44 -16.96 16.97 -9.76
N GLN A 45 -15.66 16.74 -9.60
CA GLN A 45 -14.69 16.49 -10.66
C GLN A 45 -14.26 15.02 -10.72
N GLU A 46 -13.80 14.60 -11.91
CA GLU A 46 -13.20 13.27 -12.09
C GLU A 46 -11.83 13.22 -11.37
N VAL A 47 -11.71 12.30 -10.41
CA VAL A 47 -10.46 12.04 -9.70
C VAL A 47 -9.75 10.84 -10.33
N ARG A 48 -8.51 11.05 -10.80
CA ARG A 48 -7.65 9.99 -11.31
C ARG A 48 -6.42 9.84 -10.43
N LEU A 49 -6.27 8.66 -9.85
CA LEU A 49 -5.13 8.28 -9.02
C LEU A 49 -4.36 7.15 -9.70
N HIS A 50 -3.03 7.17 -9.54
CA HIS A 50 -2.20 6.00 -9.80
C HIS A 50 -1.46 5.61 -8.53
N MET A 51 -1.31 4.31 -8.30
CA MET A 51 -0.43 3.82 -7.24
C MET A 51 1.00 4.19 -7.58
N ASP A 52 1.69 4.78 -6.62
CA ASP A 52 3.09 5.10 -6.79
C ASP A 52 3.96 3.84 -6.74
N THR A 53 5.14 3.92 -7.34
CA THR A 53 6.11 2.83 -7.35
C THR A 53 7.47 3.29 -6.88
N VAL A 54 8.26 2.34 -6.37
CA VAL A 54 9.68 2.55 -6.09
C VAL A 54 10.51 1.69 -7.01
N ALA A 55 11.49 2.31 -7.67
CA ALA A 55 12.49 1.62 -8.46
C ALA A 55 13.72 1.29 -7.62
N ALA A 56 14.31 0.11 -7.87
CA ALA A 56 15.69 -0.15 -7.46
C ALA A 56 16.67 0.44 -8.49
N GLU A 57 17.98 0.37 -8.20
CA GLU A 57 19.03 0.91 -9.09
C GLU A 57 19.02 0.30 -10.50
N ASP A 58 18.41 -0.88 -10.64
CA ASP A 58 18.22 -1.59 -11.91
C ASP A 58 17.01 -1.06 -12.74
N GLY A 59 16.26 -0.09 -12.22
CA GLY A 59 15.08 0.47 -12.86
C GLY A 59 13.83 -0.41 -12.79
N ILE A 60 13.86 -1.50 -12.03
CA ILE A 60 12.70 -2.38 -11.84
C ILE A 60 11.74 -1.73 -10.85
N GLU A 61 10.50 -1.52 -11.28
CA GLU A 61 9.44 -0.93 -10.47
C GLU A 61 8.81 -1.94 -9.50
N TRP A 62 8.49 -1.45 -8.30
CA TRP A 62 7.80 -2.20 -7.27
C TRP A 62 6.69 -1.36 -6.67
N LEU A 63 5.56 -2.00 -6.36
CA LEU A 63 4.60 -1.40 -5.45
C LEU A 63 5.19 -1.34 -4.06
N TYR A 64 4.70 -0.43 -3.22
CA TYR A 64 5.14 -0.37 -1.85
C TYR A 64 4.04 -0.02 -0.87
N ILE A 65 4.20 -0.53 0.35
CA ILE A 65 3.26 -0.35 1.46
C ILE A 65 4.03 -0.10 2.75
N PHE A 66 3.53 0.83 3.57
CA PHE A 66 4.08 1.07 4.90
C PHE A 66 3.24 0.39 5.97
N THR A 67 3.92 -0.17 6.97
CA THR A 67 3.26 -0.85 8.11
C THR A 67 2.65 0.11 9.12
N ASN A 68 3.05 1.39 9.08
CA ASN A 68 2.59 2.47 9.95
C ASN A 68 2.97 3.84 9.34
N GLU A 69 2.46 4.90 9.95
CA GLU A 69 2.71 6.30 9.57
C GLU A 69 4.19 6.70 9.72
N GLU A 70 4.87 6.25 10.79
CA GLU A 70 6.29 6.56 11.05
C GLU A 70 7.20 6.14 9.89
N GLU A 71 6.98 4.95 9.33
CA GLU A 71 7.73 4.46 8.16
C GLU A 71 7.48 5.32 6.92
N SER A 72 6.26 5.83 6.74
CA SER A 72 5.91 6.71 5.60
C SER A 72 6.56 8.09 5.70
N HIS A 73 6.82 8.59 6.90
CA HIS A 73 7.43 9.91 7.13
C HIS A 73 8.96 9.93 7.01
N LYS A 74 9.61 8.78 6.83
CA LYS A 74 11.08 8.70 6.69
C LYS A 74 11.60 9.36 5.42
N LYS A 75 10.79 9.43 4.37
CA LYS A 75 11.06 10.19 3.15
C LYS A 75 9.75 10.78 2.63
N PRO A 76 9.80 11.87 1.83
CA PRO A 76 8.62 12.38 1.16
C PRO A 76 7.97 11.30 0.29
N VAL A 77 6.65 11.16 0.43
CA VAL A 77 5.78 10.34 -0.41
C VAL A 77 4.82 11.25 -1.18
N PRO A 78 4.14 10.74 -2.21
CA PRO A 78 3.07 11.46 -2.90
C PRO A 78 1.98 12.03 -1.98
N ASN A 79 1.21 12.94 -2.55
CA ASN A 79 0.19 13.75 -1.86
C ASN A 79 -1.02 12.97 -1.34
N VAL A 80 -1.21 11.72 -1.77
CA VAL A 80 -2.33 10.89 -1.35
C VAL A 80 -1.78 9.61 -0.76
N VAL A 81 -2.16 9.28 0.46
CA VAL A 81 -1.88 7.98 1.07
C VAL A 81 -3.19 7.38 1.53
N MET A 82 -3.41 6.12 1.17
CA MET A 82 -4.63 5.40 1.51
C MET A 82 -4.31 4.19 2.38
N GLU A 83 -5.19 3.90 3.33
CA GLU A 83 -5.18 2.63 4.05
C GLU A 83 -5.77 1.55 3.14
N ILE A 84 -4.94 0.57 2.76
CA ILE A 84 -5.29 -0.55 1.89
C ILE A 84 -4.98 -1.86 2.60
N PRO A 85 -5.84 -2.89 2.50
CA PRO A 85 -5.58 -4.19 3.11
C PRO A 85 -4.27 -4.80 2.58
N PHE A 86 -3.47 -5.39 3.49
CA PHE A 86 -2.23 -6.08 3.11
C PHE A 86 -2.46 -7.17 2.06
N ARG A 87 -3.57 -7.89 2.14
CA ARG A 87 -3.98 -8.87 1.13
C ARG A 87 -4.09 -8.23 -0.26
N GLN A 88 -4.84 -7.13 -0.35
CA GLN A 88 -5.16 -6.49 -1.62
C GLN A 88 -3.91 -5.94 -2.31
N ILE A 89 -2.98 -5.33 -1.58
CA ILE A 89 -1.74 -4.83 -2.20
C ILE A 89 -0.85 -5.98 -2.70
N LEU A 90 -0.77 -7.09 -1.96
CA LEU A 90 0.03 -8.25 -2.34
C LEU A 90 -0.58 -8.96 -3.55
N GLU A 91 -1.91 -9.13 -3.59
CA GLU A 91 -2.62 -9.63 -4.77
C GLU A 91 -2.42 -8.71 -5.97
N THR A 92 -2.45 -7.39 -5.76
CA THR A 92 -2.20 -6.42 -6.85
C THR A 92 -0.77 -6.56 -7.38
N GLY A 93 0.23 -6.66 -6.53
CA GLY A 93 1.63 -6.86 -6.95
C GLY A 93 1.88 -8.20 -7.63
N LEU A 94 1.17 -9.26 -7.22
CA LEU A 94 1.27 -10.58 -7.83
C LEU A 94 0.77 -10.59 -9.28
N HIS A 95 -0.36 -9.93 -9.53
CA HIS A 95 -1.05 -9.95 -10.83
C HIS A 95 -0.72 -8.77 -11.75
N ASN A 96 0.11 -7.82 -11.31
CA ASN A 96 0.51 -6.68 -12.13
C ASN A 96 1.83 -6.96 -12.86
N ASP A 97 1.80 -7.02 -14.18
CA ASP A 97 2.98 -7.31 -15.01
C ASP A 97 3.93 -6.12 -15.17
N LYS A 98 3.53 -4.93 -14.72
CA LYS A 98 4.38 -3.73 -14.76
C LYS A 98 5.30 -3.59 -13.54
N VAL A 99 5.12 -4.43 -12.51
CA VAL A 99 5.94 -4.42 -11.31
C VAL A 99 6.50 -5.81 -11.00
N ALA A 100 7.63 -5.85 -10.31
CA ALA A 100 8.24 -7.13 -9.89
C ALA A 100 7.59 -7.73 -8.63
N GLY A 101 6.83 -6.95 -7.88
CA GLY A 101 6.14 -7.37 -6.66
C GLY A 101 5.86 -6.19 -5.73
N VAL A 102 5.99 -6.43 -4.42
CA VAL A 102 5.72 -5.44 -3.37
C VAL A 102 6.94 -5.27 -2.45
N VAL A 103 7.25 -4.03 -2.09
CA VAL A 103 8.21 -3.70 -1.03
C VAL A 103 7.47 -3.18 0.20
N ILE A 104 7.71 -3.81 1.34
CA ILE A 104 7.18 -3.36 2.63
C ILE A 104 8.23 -2.46 3.28
N ASN A 105 7.82 -1.27 3.72
CA ASN A 105 8.67 -0.26 4.38
C ASN A 105 9.95 0.09 3.59
N PRO A 106 9.83 0.61 2.35
CA PRO A 106 10.97 0.82 1.45
C PRO A 106 12.05 1.77 2.00
N PHE A 107 11.72 2.63 2.96
CA PHE A 107 12.63 3.67 3.48
C PHE A 107 13.26 3.32 4.83
N GLY A 108 12.87 2.19 5.41
CA GLY A 108 13.39 1.69 6.67
C GLY A 108 14.01 0.31 6.53
N LYS A 109 13.68 -0.58 7.46
CA LYS A 109 14.03 -2.00 7.35
C LYS A 109 13.07 -2.66 6.37
N TYR A 110 13.45 -2.63 5.09
CA TYR A 110 12.59 -3.07 4.01
C TYR A 110 12.51 -4.60 3.89
N PHE A 111 11.43 -5.06 3.28
CA PHE A 111 11.26 -6.42 2.80
C PHE A 111 10.72 -6.42 1.38
N LYS A 112 11.42 -7.10 0.47
CA LYS A 112 10.94 -7.30 -0.91
C LYS A 112 10.23 -8.63 -1.01
N ALA A 113 9.01 -8.61 -1.51
CA ALA A 113 8.23 -9.77 -1.86
C ALA A 113 8.02 -9.76 -3.37
N ASP A 114 8.87 -10.51 -4.10
CA ASP A 114 8.61 -10.81 -5.51
C ASP A 114 7.39 -11.73 -5.65
N LYS A 115 6.95 -11.96 -6.89
CA LYS A 115 5.77 -12.80 -7.18
C LYS A 115 5.81 -14.16 -6.45
N LYS A 116 6.95 -14.85 -6.43
CA LYS A 116 7.08 -16.16 -5.77
C LYS A 116 7.01 -16.04 -4.26
N VAL A 117 7.63 -15.01 -3.68
CA VAL A 117 7.55 -14.74 -2.25
C VAL A 117 6.12 -14.42 -1.84
N ILE A 118 5.37 -13.67 -2.65
CA ILE A 118 3.95 -13.38 -2.40
C ILE A 118 3.12 -14.67 -2.40
N GLU A 119 3.33 -15.56 -3.37
CA GLU A 119 2.68 -16.87 -3.40
C GLU A 119 2.99 -17.66 -2.11
N CYS A 120 4.27 -17.73 -1.71
CA CYS A 120 4.67 -18.38 -0.45
C CYS A 120 4.00 -17.76 0.79
N ILE A 121 3.81 -16.44 0.81
CA ILE A 121 3.09 -15.77 1.91
C ILE A 121 1.66 -16.27 1.95
N PHE A 122 0.94 -16.27 0.82
CA PHE A 122 -0.45 -16.73 0.80
C PHE A 122 -0.58 -18.21 1.16
N ASP A 123 0.34 -19.05 0.71
CA ASP A 123 0.37 -20.46 1.06
C ASP A 123 0.57 -20.66 2.57
N ALA A 124 1.53 -19.94 3.17
CA ALA A 124 1.77 -19.98 4.60
C ALA A 124 0.56 -19.48 5.40
N CYS A 125 -0.14 -18.43 4.93
CA CYS A 125 -1.32 -17.93 5.63
C CYS A 125 -2.48 -18.94 5.58
N ARG A 126 -2.65 -19.69 4.48
CA ARG A 126 -3.68 -20.74 4.38
C ARG A 126 -3.39 -21.90 5.33
N GLN A 127 -2.13 -22.35 5.40
CA GLN A 127 -1.72 -23.43 6.31
C GLN A 127 -1.93 -23.06 7.79
N ASN A 128 -1.75 -21.79 8.16
CA ASN A 128 -2.03 -21.33 9.52
C ASN A 128 -3.53 -21.37 9.86
N MET A 129 -4.43 -21.12 8.89
CA MET A 129 -5.89 -21.25 9.11
C MET A 129 -6.31 -22.71 9.27
N GLU A 130 -5.69 -23.62 8.52
CA GLU A 130 -6.00 -25.06 8.57
C GLU A 130 -5.45 -25.72 9.85
N GLY A 131 -4.38 -25.19 10.45
CA GLY A 131 -3.80 -25.67 11.70
C GLY A 131 -4.52 -25.20 12.98
N GLU A 132 -5.48 -24.27 12.87
CA GLU A 132 -6.30 -23.76 13.98
C GLU A 132 -7.73 -24.36 14.01
N ALA A 133 -8.06 -25.26 13.08
CA ALA A 133 -9.37 -25.92 12.94
C ALA A 133 -9.48 -27.27 13.66
#